data_AF-A0A2G9N9Q7-F1
#
_entry.id   AF-A0A2G9N9Q7-F1
#
_cell.length_a   1.000
_cell.length_b   1.000
_cell.length_c   1.000
_cell.angle_alpha   90.00
_cell.angle_beta   90.00
_cell.angle_gamma   90.00
#
_symmetry.space_group_name_H-M   'P 1'
#
loop_
_entity.id
_entity.type
_entity.pdbx_description
1 polymer ?
#
loop_
_entity_poly.entity_id
_entity_poly.type
_entity_poly.pdbx_seq_one_letter_code
_entity_poly.pdbx_strand_id
1 'polypeptide(L)'
;MITPKPHQPYYHVRFYVVMTTVVIGGIFILLLMNNGSGGFTSAFITDSNGGSLLQGLAGNSGNDILMDTVPESDLNKIGKTGVDFAEKDPFLEDANVIDTQNNLQDATHTVDFSLTFNQIPKVNRQAKIKDMVIVFDNTAPVISINDDVLELNNQDQVTLSMENYLGDFTFDKDGLSLNGKAKSLTVNNIKLSARTEIKLSFKDLEYNSLNVGSIELQDTEIPKGTGVLSLGNKLTYALAGERLSVFYFNGKLDVNHAQENLLTMTGIARGVSVSGEELLLSVR
;
A
#
# COMPACT_ATOMS: atom_id res chain seq x y z
N MET A 1 12.16 38.59 65.99
CA MET A 1 12.65 38.12 64.67
C MET A 1 12.81 36.62 64.76
N ILE A 2 12.01 35.85 64.01
CA ILE A 2 12.03 34.39 64.01
C ILE A 2 12.53 33.97 62.63
N THR A 3 13.71 33.39 62.56
CA THR A 3 14.30 32.89 61.31
C THR A 3 13.73 31.50 60.99
N PRO A 4 13.19 31.27 59.78
CA PRO A 4 12.63 29.98 59.39
C PRO A 4 13.75 28.95 59.23
N LYS A 5 13.52 27.74 59.77
CA LYS A 5 14.44 26.61 59.63
C LYS A 5 14.34 26.01 58.22
N PRO A 6 15.47 25.65 57.59
CA PRO A 6 15.47 25.04 56.28
C PRO A 6 14.89 23.62 56.33
N HIS A 7 13.91 23.35 55.47
CA HIS A 7 13.39 22.00 55.23
C HIS A 7 14.43 21.18 54.45
N GLN A 8 14.82 20.03 55.00
CA GLN A 8 15.74 19.11 54.33
C GLN A 8 14.98 18.10 53.48
N PRO A 9 15.21 18.04 52.15
CA PRO A 9 14.50 17.14 51.24
C PRO A 9 15.29 15.83 51.07
N TYR A 10 15.37 14.99 52.10
CA TYR A 10 16.18 13.76 52.05
C TYR A 10 15.41 12.47 51.71
N TYR A 11 14.09 12.55 51.48
CA TYR A 11 13.25 11.36 51.28
C TYR A 11 13.00 10.98 49.82
N HIS A 12 13.16 11.88 48.86
CA HIS A 12 12.80 11.61 47.46
C HIS A 12 13.81 10.70 46.73
N VAL A 13 15.10 10.81 47.07
CA VAL A 13 16.16 10.03 46.38
C VAL A 13 15.98 8.53 46.57
N ARG A 14 15.60 8.09 47.78
CA ARG A 14 15.39 6.67 48.08
C ARG A 14 14.21 6.08 47.32
N PHE A 15 13.17 6.88 47.08
CA PHE A 15 11.99 6.45 46.33
C PHE A 15 12.32 6.24 44.84
N TYR A 16 13.07 7.16 44.22
CA TYR A 16 13.46 7.04 42.81
C TYR A 16 14.34 5.83 42.53
N VAL A 17 15.27 5.51 43.43
CA VAL A 17 16.13 4.33 43.29
C VAL A 17 15.29 3.05 43.29
N VAL A 18 14.34 2.92 44.22
CA VAL A 18 13.45 1.76 44.30
C VAL A 18 12.56 1.64 43.05
N MET A 19 11.96 2.75 42.62
CA MET A 19 11.10 2.76 41.42
C MET A 19 11.87 2.33 40.16
N THR A 20 13.08 2.86 39.97
CA THR A 20 13.91 2.53 38.81
C THR A 20 14.31 1.05 38.80
N THR A 21 14.66 0.48 39.95
CA THR A 21 14.98 -0.96 40.05
C THR A 21 13.80 -1.86 39.74
N VAL A 22 12.57 -1.48 40.11
CA VAL A 22 11.36 -2.26 39.79
C VAL A 22 11.07 -2.25 38.29
N VAL A 23 11.20 -1.09 37.64
CA VAL A 23 10.98 -0.96 36.19
C VAL A 23 11.99 -1.78 35.39
N ILE A 24 13.28 -1.65 35.71
CA ILE A 24 14.34 -2.41 35.03
C ILE A 24 14.17 -3.92 35.26
N GLY A 25 13.85 -4.33 36.50
CA GLY A 25 13.58 -5.73 36.83
C GLY A 25 12.39 -6.30 36.05
N GLY A 26 11.30 -5.55 35.91
CA GLY A 26 10.13 -5.96 35.13
C GLY A 26 10.45 -6.18 33.65
N ILE A 27 11.22 -5.28 33.03
CA ILE A 27 11.67 -5.43 31.63
C ILE A 27 12.55 -6.68 31.48
N PHE A 28 13.45 -6.94 32.43
CA PHE A 28 14.31 -8.12 32.40
C PHE A 28 13.53 -9.43 32.50
N ILE A 29 12.50 -9.49 33.34
CA ILE A 29 11.61 -10.65 33.46
C ILE A 29 10.84 -10.88 32.16
N LEU A 30 10.33 -9.81 31.54
CA LEU A 30 9.65 -9.90 30.24
C LEU A 30 10.59 -10.43 29.14
N LEU A 31 11.86 -10.01 29.13
CA LEU A 31 12.86 -10.52 28.19
C LEU A 31 13.21 -11.99 28.44
N LEU A 32 13.29 -12.43 29.71
CA LEU A 32 13.54 -13.83 30.05
C LEU A 32 12.36 -14.74 29.69
N MET A 33 11.12 -14.27 29.87
CA MET A 33 9.93 -15.00 29.46
C MET A 33 9.81 -15.13 27.93
N ASN A 34 10.46 -14.24 27.16
CA ASN A 34 10.47 -14.28 25.70
C ASN A 34 11.41 -15.35 25.11
N ASN A 35 12.18 -16.06 25.94
CA ASN A 35 13.08 -17.12 25.47
C ASN A 35 12.43 -18.53 25.49
N GLY A 36 11.18 -18.64 25.95
CA GLY A 36 10.33 -19.80 25.74
C GLY A 36 9.55 -19.66 24.44
N SER A 37 9.27 -20.77 23.75
CA SER A 37 8.68 -20.85 22.40
C SER A 37 7.23 -20.33 22.26
N GLY A 38 6.81 -19.36 23.07
CA GLY A 38 5.49 -18.75 23.09
C GLY A 38 5.53 -17.36 23.72
N GLY A 39 6.25 -16.44 23.08
CA GLY A 39 6.27 -15.03 23.49
C GLY A 39 4.98 -14.30 23.12
N PHE A 40 4.47 -13.46 24.02
CA PHE A 40 3.28 -12.60 23.84
C PHE A 40 3.43 -11.51 22.76
N THR A 41 4.51 -11.53 21.98
CA THR A 41 4.76 -10.67 20.83
C THR A 41 4.66 -11.46 19.52
N SER A 42 3.65 -12.33 19.37
CA SER A 42 3.25 -12.80 18.04
C SER A 42 2.52 -11.67 17.29
N ALA A 43 3.20 -10.54 17.11
CA ALA A 43 2.92 -9.65 16.01
C ALA A 43 3.42 -10.42 14.78
N PHE A 44 2.47 -10.91 13.98
CA PHE A 44 2.77 -11.47 12.66
C PHE A 44 3.44 -10.36 11.84
N ILE A 45 4.77 -10.41 11.73
CA ILE A 45 5.47 -9.77 10.62
C ILE A 45 5.25 -10.73 9.45
N THR A 46 4.17 -10.50 8.72
CA THR A 46 3.96 -11.11 7.42
C THR A 46 4.98 -10.47 6.49
N ASP A 47 6.12 -11.12 6.33
CA ASP A 47 7.09 -10.77 5.29
C ASP A 47 6.36 -10.92 3.94
N SER A 48 6.19 -9.81 3.23
CA SER A 48 5.39 -9.73 1.99
C SER A 48 6.08 -10.36 0.79
N ASN A 49 7.24 -11.02 1.00
CA ASN A 49 7.86 -11.89 0.02
C ASN A 49 7.36 -13.32 0.24
N GLY A 50 6.37 -13.73 -0.56
CA GLY A 50 5.60 -14.97 -0.46
C GLY A 50 6.38 -16.28 -0.57
N GLY A 51 7.22 -16.58 0.42
CA GLY A 51 7.76 -17.90 0.71
C GLY A 51 7.00 -18.51 1.88
N SER A 52 6.10 -19.45 1.59
CA SER A 52 5.35 -20.22 2.58
C SER A 52 6.27 -20.94 3.58
N LEU A 53 6.37 -20.40 4.80
CA LEU A 53 7.04 -21.05 5.94
C LEU A 53 6.15 -22.07 6.68
N LEU A 54 4.97 -22.40 6.12
CA LEU A 54 4.07 -23.41 6.67
C LEU A 54 4.38 -24.85 6.20
N GLN A 55 5.42 -25.06 5.39
CA GLN A 55 5.79 -26.38 4.87
C GLN A 55 6.85 -27.12 5.72
N GLY A 56 7.19 -26.60 6.91
CA GLY A 56 8.20 -27.18 7.81
C GLY A 56 7.68 -27.96 9.02
N LEU A 57 6.36 -28.02 9.25
CA LEU A 57 5.77 -28.64 10.45
C LEU A 57 4.81 -29.80 10.17
N ALA A 58 4.77 -30.32 8.94
CA ALA A 58 4.16 -31.61 8.64
C ALA A 58 5.13 -32.74 9.03
N GLY A 59 5.35 -32.86 10.34
CA GLY A 59 5.95 -34.02 10.95
C GLY A 59 5.04 -35.24 10.74
N ASN A 60 5.60 -36.20 10.03
CA ASN A 60 5.25 -37.61 10.00
C ASN A 60 4.75 -38.11 11.38
N SER A 61 3.44 -38.36 11.50
CA SER A 61 2.91 -39.34 12.46
C SER A 61 1.50 -39.73 12.05
N GLY A 62 1.36 -40.99 11.63
CA GLY A 62 0.05 -41.61 11.46
C GLY A 62 -0.71 -41.67 12.77
N ASN A 63 -2.01 -41.41 12.70
CA ASN A 63 -3.00 -42.19 13.41
C ASN A 63 -4.38 -41.88 12.81
N ASP A 64 -5.11 -42.96 12.52
CA ASP A 64 -6.51 -42.95 12.14
C ASP A 64 -7.33 -42.15 13.16
N ILE A 65 -8.04 -41.13 12.69
CA ILE A 65 -9.13 -40.51 13.45
C ILE A 65 -10.38 -40.65 12.58
N LEU A 66 -11.21 -41.62 12.96
CA LEU A 66 -12.57 -41.80 12.49
C LEU A 66 -13.34 -40.48 12.63
N MET A 67 -13.88 -39.98 11.52
CA MET A 67 -14.95 -38.99 11.55
C MET A 67 -16.27 -39.71 11.84
N ASP A 68 -16.73 -39.57 13.08
CA ASP A 68 -18.11 -39.84 13.47
C ASP A 68 -18.99 -38.67 13.02
N THR A 69 -20.01 -39.00 12.24
CA THR A 69 -21.05 -38.11 11.73
C THR A 69 -21.86 -37.50 12.87
N VAL A 70 -21.76 -36.19 13.07
CA VAL A 70 -22.65 -35.45 13.97
C VAL A 70 -23.95 -35.11 13.22
N PRO A 71 -25.15 -35.38 13.78
CA PRO A 71 -26.42 -35.08 13.14
C PRO A 71 -26.71 -33.59 13.08
N GLU A 72 -27.16 -33.13 11.92
CA GLU A 72 -27.85 -31.85 11.74
C GLU A 72 -29.22 -31.88 12.44
N SER A 73 -29.31 -31.26 13.61
CA SER A 73 -30.59 -30.75 14.11
C SER A 73 -30.37 -29.61 15.10
N ASP A 74 -31.13 -28.54 14.89
CA ASP A 74 -31.42 -27.46 15.86
C ASP A 74 -30.48 -26.25 15.95
N LEU A 75 -30.46 -25.44 14.89
CA LEU A 75 -30.17 -24.00 15.01
C LEU A 75 -31.21 -23.17 14.24
N ASN A 76 -32.46 -23.25 14.70
CA ASN A 76 -33.55 -22.42 14.20
C ASN A 76 -34.33 -21.84 15.37
N LYS A 77 -33.80 -20.76 16.00
CA LYS A 77 -34.53 -19.74 16.80
C LYS A 77 -33.55 -18.86 17.59
N ILE A 78 -33.01 -17.80 16.98
CA ILE A 78 -32.65 -16.60 17.72
C ILE A 78 -33.07 -15.36 16.92
N GLY A 79 -34.16 -14.76 17.42
CA GLY A 79 -34.44 -13.32 17.46
C GLY A 79 -34.04 -12.42 16.30
N LYS A 80 -35.01 -12.16 15.41
CA LYS A 80 -35.10 -10.88 14.69
C LYS A 80 -35.43 -9.76 15.69
N THR A 81 -34.43 -9.00 16.10
CA THR A 81 -34.61 -7.61 16.56
C THR A 81 -34.04 -6.71 15.49
N GLY A 82 -34.94 -6.19 14.64
CA GLY A 82 -34.62 -5.25 13.59
C GLY A 82 -34.16 -3.93 14.19
N VAL A 83 -32.90 -3.60 13.96
CA VAL A 83 -32.39 -2.25 14.08
C VAL A 83 -31.66 -1.99 12.76
N ASP A 84 -32.38 -1.38 11.82
CA ASP A 84 -31.86 -0.97 10.52
C ASP A 84 -30.88 0.19 10.69
N PHE A 85 -29.63 -0.12 11.01
CA PHE A 85 -28.48 0.76 10.79
C PHE A 85 -27.72 0.27 9.56
N ALA A 86 -28.38 0.32 8.40
CA ALA A 86 -27.67 0.25 7.12
C ALA A 86 -26.98 1.60 6.89
N GLU A 87 -25.84 1.81 7.56
CA GLU A 87 -24.91 2.88 7.22
C GLU A 87 -24.32 2.52 5.85
N LYS A 88 -24.98 3.05 4.82
CA LYS A 88 -24.70 2.89 3.40
C LYS A 88 -23.27 3.35 3.13
N ASP A 89 -22.35 2.43 2.86
CA ASP A 89 -20.94 2.77 2.58
C ASP A 89 -20.89 3.59 1.28
N PRO A 90 -20.54 4.90 1.33
CA PRO A 90 -20.58 5.77 0.16
C PRO A 90 -19.58 5.34 -0.93
N PHE A 91 -18.62 4.46 -0.62
CA PHE A 91 -17.70 3.91 -1.61
C PHE A 91 -18.30 2.80 -2.50
N LEU A 92 -19.48 2.28 -2.15
CA LEU A 92 -20.09 1.14 -2.84
C LEU A 92 -21.30 1.51 -3.71
N GLU A 93 -21.70 2.78 -3.80
CA GLU A 93 -23.01 3.11 -4.36
C GLU A 93 -23.10 3.94 -5.64
N ASP A 94 -22.04 4.59 -6.10
CA ASP A 94 -22.09 5.29 -7.39
C ASP A 94 -21.67 4.41 -8.58
N ALA A 95 -21.71 3.08 -8.42
CA ALA A 95 -21.41 2.11 -9.49
C ALA A 95 -22.66 1.52 -10.17
N ASN A 96 -23.87 1.97 -9.83
CA ASN A 96 -25.11 1.39 -10.38
C ASN A 96 -26.02 2.44 -11.04
N VAL A 97 -25.45 3.24 -11.95
CA VAL A 97 -26.23 3.69 -13.11
C VAL A 97 -26.21 2.54 -14.11
N ILE A 98 -27.28 1.75 -14.09
CA ILE A 98 -27.55 0.68 -15.04
C ILE A 98 -27.73 1.32 -16.42
N ASP A 99 -26.62 1.48 -17.13
CA ASP A 99 -26.65 1.58 -18.59
C ASP A 99 -27.07 0.21 -19.10
N THR A 100 -28.33 0.15 -19.55
CA THR A 100 -28.88 -1.04 -20.19
C THR A 100 -28.39 -1.06 -21.62
N GLN A 101 -27.09 -1.29 -21.83
CA GLN A 101 -26.50 -1.53 -23.13
C GLN A 101 -25.69 -2.81 -23.12
N ASN A 102 -26.20 -3.78 -23.90
CA ASN A 102 -25.44 -4.81 -24.58
C ASN A 102 -24.40 -5.55 -23.73
N ASN A 103 -24.89 -6.63 -23.13
CA ASN A 103 -24.12 -7.78 -22.67
C ASN A 103 -23.48 -8.52 -23.88
N LEU A 104 -22.72 -7.79 -24.70
CA LEU A 104 -21.61 -8.38 -25.42
C LEU A 104 -20.61 -8.71 -24.33
N GLN A 105 -20.53 -9.99 -23.99
CA GLN A 105 -19.29 -10.59 -23.50
C GLN A 105 -18.24 -10.35 -24.58
N ASP A 106 -17.76 -9.12 -24.68
CA ASP A 106 -16.52 -8.80 -25.31
C ASP A 106 -15.52 -9.52 -24.41
N ALA A 107 -15.11 -10.71 -24.82
CA ALA A 107 -13.97 -11.38 -24.26
C ALA A 107 -12.80 -10.44 -24.55
N THR A 108 -12.64 -9.41 -23.70
CA THR A 108 -11.66 -8.38 -23.90
C THR A 108 -10.34 -9.11 -23.81
N HIS A 109 -9.68 -9.22 -24.96
CA HIS A 109 -8.40 -9.88 -25.06
C HIS A 109 -7.46 -9.08 -24.15
N THR A 110 -7.15 -9.66 -23.01
CA THR A 110 -6.18 -9.11 -22.07
C THR A 110 -4.92 -9.94 -22.17
N VAL A 111 -3.79 -9.28 -21.99
CA VAL A 111 -2.49 -9.92 -21.98
C VAL A 111 -1.78 -9.55 -20.69
N ASP A 112 -1.12 -10.52 -20.07
CA ASP A 112 -0.19 -10.24 -19.00
C ASP A 112 0.89 -9.31 -19.53
N PHE A 113 1.14 -8.22 -18.82
CA PHE A 113 2.01 -7.14 -19.22
C PHE A 113 3.05 -6.92 -18.13
N SER A 114 4.32 -6.88 -18.52
CA SER A 114 5.41 -6.43 -17.67
C SER A 114 6.33 -5.49 -18.46
N LEU A 115 6.68 -4.36 -17.86
CA LEU A 115 7.60 -3.39 -18.43
C LEU A 115 8.60 -2.99 -17.36
N THR A 116 9.88 -3.00 -17.72
CA THR A 116 10.94 -2.27 -17.01
C THR A 116 11.45 -1.19 -17.95
N PHE A 117 11.59 0.05 -17.48
CA PHE A 117 11.89 1.19 -18.36
C PHE A 117 12.72 2.25 -17.65
N ASN A 118 13.57 2.93 -18.40
CA ASN A 118 14.45 3.98 -17.85
C ASN A 118 13.85 5.39 -17.93
N GLN A 119 12.57 5.54 -18.27
CA GLN A 119 11.87 6.82 -18.29
C GLN A 119 10.56 6.71 -17.54
N ILE A 120 10.13 7.83 -16.94
CA ILE A 120 8.86 7.95 -16.24
C ILE A 120 7.83 8.52 -17.23
N PRO A 121 6.68 7.84 -17.47
CA PRO A 121 5.65 8.37 -18.34
C PRO A 121 4.96 9.57 -17.70
N LYS A 122 4.38 10.41 -18.54
CA LYS A 122 3.50 11.49 -18.08
C LYS A 122 2.07 10.99 -18.02
N VAL A 123 1.55 10.84 -16.82
CA VAL A 123 0.14 10.54 -16.59
C VAL A 123 -0.53 11.75 -15.96
N ASN A 124 -1.70 12.10 -16.47
CA ASN A 124 -2.57 13.12 -15.92
C ASN A 124 -4.01 12.68 -16.19
N ARG A 125 -4.61 12.00 -15.21
CA ARG A 125 -5.93 11.36 -15.31
C ARG A 125 -6.59 11.32 -13.95
N GLN A 126 -7.91 11.11 -13.93
CA GLN A 126 -8.55 10.57 -12.74
C GLN A 126 -8.17 9.10 -12.59
N ALA A 127 -7.78 8.70 -11.38
CA ALA A 127 -7.36 7.34 -11.09
C ALA A 127 -8.10 6.82 -9.86
N LYS A 128 -8.43 5.52 -9.92
CA LYS A 128 -8.84 4.73 -8.77
C LYS A 128 -7.66 3.87 -8.36
N ILE A 129 -7.13 4.10 -7.17
CA ILE A 129 -5.91 3.46 -6.69
C ILE A 129 -6.21 2.75 -5.38
N LYS A 130 -5.96 1.44 -5.34
CA LYS A 130 -6.25 0.64 -4.14
C LYS A 130 -5.27 0.94 -3.01
N ASP A 131 -3.98 0.86 -3.30
CA ASP A 131 -2.89 1.03 -2.34
C ASP A 131 -1.80 1.87 -3.00
N MET A 132 -1.29 2.87 -2.27
CA MET A 132 -0.19 3.71 -2.72
C MET A 132 0.78 3.96 -1.56
N VAL A 133 2.07 3.96 -1.85
CA VAL A 133 3.14 4.34 -0.93
C VAL A 133 4.08 5.30 -1.66
N ILE A 134 4.33 6.46 -1.08
CA ILE A 134 5.24 7.49 -1.58
C ILE A 134 6.30 7.71 -0.52
N VAL A 135 7.57 7.72 -0.93
CA VAL A 135 8.70 8.08 -0.09
C VAL A 135 9.37 9.30 -0.67
N PHE A 136 9.51 10.34 0.13
CA PHE A 136 10.09 11.62 -0.27
C PHE A 136 10.90 12.25 0.86
N ASP A 137 11.82 13.13 0.51
CA ASP A 137 12.56 13.93 1.50
C ASP A 137 11.75 15.16 1.88
N ASN A 138 11.93 15.65 3.11
CA ASN A 138 11.16 16.80 3.60
C ASN A 138 11.69 18.13 3.05
N THR A 139 11.47 18.39 1.76
CA THR A 139 11.79 19.65 1.08
C THR A 139 10.69 20.71 1.22
N ALA A 140 9.89 20.62 2.30
CA ALA A 140 8.73 21.46 2.60
C ALA A 140 7.59 21.43 1.56
N PRO A 141 7.13 20.25 1.08
CA PRO A 141 5.93 20.19 0.26
C PRO A 141 4.70 20.62 1.07
N VAL A 142 3.84 21.46 0.46
CA VAL A 142 2.55 21.82 1.04
C VAL A 142 1.57 20.67 0.76
N ILE A 143 1.36 19.83 1.77
CA ILE A 143 0.38 18.74 1.74
C ILE A 143 -0.84 19.20 2.52
N SER A 144 -2.01 19.24 1.89
CA SER A 144 -3.26 19.60 2.55
C SER A 144 -4.13 18.37 2.79
N ILE A 145 -4.57 18.18 4.03
CA ILE A 145 -5.48 17.12 4.48
C ILE A 145 -6.75 17.78 5.01
N ASN A 146 -7.91 17.48 4.41
CA ASN A 146 -9.19 18.09 4.79
C ASN A 146 -9.14 19.63 4.87
N ASP A 147 -8.46 20.25 3.90
CA ASP A 147 -8.29 21.70 3.81
C ASP A 147 -7.31 22.30 4.86
N ASP A 148 -6.71 21.48 5.74
CA ASP A 148 -5.64 21.86 6.68
C ASP A 148 -4.26 21.48 6.15
N VAL A 149 -3.24 22.31 6.39
CA VAL A 149 -1.85 22.01 5.98
C VAL A 149 -1.20 21.04 6.98
N LEU A 150 -0.64 19.96 6.46
CA LEU A 150 0.16 19.01 7.22
C LEU A 150 1.58 19.57 7.40
N GLU A 151 1.92 19.93 8.63
CA GLU A 151 3.28 20.33 8.98
C GLU A 151 4.12 19.11 9.37
N LEU A 152 5.19 18.86 8.59
CA LEU A 152 6.14 17.78 8.82
C LEU A 152 7.40 18.34 9.47
N ASN A 153 7.48 18.29 10.81
CA ASN A 153 8.60 18.84 11.55
C ASN A 153 9.69 17.80 11.81
N ASN A 154 10.95 18.15 11.52
CA ASN A 154 12.16 17.39 11.89
C ASN A 154 12.21 15.93 11.41
N GLN A 155 11.79 15.68 10.17
CA GLN A 155 11.95 14.38 9.52
C GLN A 155 12.78 14.58 8.26
N ASP A 156 13.85 13.81 8.09
CA ASP A 156 14.66 13.84 6.86
C ASP A 156 13.88 13.20 5.70
N GLN A 157 13.17 12.11 6.01
CA GLN A 157 12.39 11.33 5.07
C GLN A 157 10.96 11.10 5.57
N VAL A 158 10.03 11.10 4.64
CA VAL A 158 8.60 10.93 4.90
C VAL A 158 8.08 9.78 4.05
N THR A 159 7.38 8.85 4.69
CA THR A 159 6.61 7.78 4.03
C THR A 159 5.12 8.10 4.16
N LEU A 160 4.48 8.37 3.02
CA LEU A 160 3.05 8.61 2.89
C LEU A 160 2.40 7.40 2.23
N SER A 161 1.50 6.72 2.94
CA SER A 161 0.73 5.61 2.42
C SER A 161 -0.76 5.94 2.39
N MET A 162 -1.46 5.53 1.34
CA MET A 162 -2.89 5.75 1.14
C MET A 162 -3.59 4.45 0.75
N GLU A 163 -4.83 4.31 1.22
CA GLU A 163 -5.74 3.22 0.86
C GLU A 163 -7.01 3.77 0.19
N ASN A 164 -7.42 3.16 -0.91
CA ASN A 164 -8.61 3.48 -1.71
C ASN A 164 -8.68 4.95 -2.12
N TYR A 165 -7.65 5.43 -2.82
CA TYR A 165 -7.62 6.76 -3.39
C TYR A 165 -8.49 6.87 -4.63
N LEU A 166 -9.24 7.97 -4.73
CA LEU A 166 -10.02 8.37 -5.89
C LEU A 166 -9.83 9.87 -6.12
N GLY A 167 -9.36 10.24 -7.30
CA GLY A 167 -9.21 11.64 -7.68
C GLY A 167 -8.22 11.84 -8.82
N ASP A 168 -7.78 13.09 -8.97
CA ASP A 168 -6.80 13.44 -9.99
C ASP A 168 -5.41 12.93 -9.58
N PHE A 169 -4.77 12.22 -10.48
CA PHE A 169 -3.45 11.62 -10.31
C PHE A 169 -2.56 12.08 -11.46
N THR A 170 -1.59 12.93 -11.14
CA THR A 170 -0.59 13.37 -12.11
C THR A 170 0.79 12.94 -11.65
N PHE A 171 1.51 12.19 -12.48
CA PHE A 171 2.91 11.89 -12.24
C PHE A 171 3.70 12.00 -13.54
N ASP A 172 4.90 12.54 -13.43
CA ASP A 172 5.91 12.55 -14.48
C ASP A 172 7.30 12.61 -13.85
N LYS A 173 8.31 12.99 -14.64
CA LYS A 173 9.70 13.13 -14.20
C LYS A 173 9.93 14.34 -13.27
N ASP A 174 9.02 15.31 -13.27
CA ASP A 174 9.20 16.57 -12.54
C ASP A 174 8.55 16.48 -11.14
N GLY A 175 7.56 15.60 -10.96
CA GLY A 175 7.03 15.28 -9.64
C GLY A 175 5.71 14.52 -9.66
N LEU A 176 5.10 14.42 -8.47
CA LEU A 176 3.80 13.80 -8.23
C LEU A 176 2.81 14.85 -7.72
N SER A 177 1.62 14.91 -8.29
CA SER A 177 0.51 15.74 -7.81
C SER A 177 -0.73 14.89 -7.60
N LEU A 178 -1.39 15.09 -6.46
CA LEU A 178 -2.65 14.45 -6.11
C LEU A 178 -3.68 15.52 -5.75
N ASN A 179 -4.93 15.29 -6.14
CA ASN A 179 -6.07 16.03 -5.63
C ASN A 179 -7.29 15.10 -5.63
N GLY A 180 -7.70 14.66 -4.44
CA GLY A 180 -8.71 13.63 -4.35
C GLY A 180 -9.07 13.26 -2.92
N LYS A 181 -9.57 12.03 -2.78
CA LYS A 181 -10.02 11.49 -1.51
C LYS A 181 -9.45 10.10 -1.30
N ALA A 182 -9.18 9.74 -0.05
CA ALA A 182 -8.74 8.41 0.36
C ALA A 182 -9.52 7.93 1.58
N LYS A 183 -9.61 6.61 1.77
CA LYS A 183 -10.25 6.01 2.96
C LYS A 183 -9.33 6.07 4.18
N SER A 184 -8.03 5.87 3.96
CA SER A 184 -7.02 5.96 5.00
C SER A 184 -5.76 6.61 4.48
N LEU A 185 -5.07 7.32 5.38
CA LEU A 185 -3.77 7.93 5.17
C LEU A 185 -2.83 7.49 6.29
N THR A 186 -1.60 7.13 6.00
CA THR A 186 -0.56 6.85 7.00
C THR A 186 0.66 7.69 6.70
N VAL A 187 1.13 8.46 7.69
CA VAL A 187 2.34 9.30 7.57
C VAL A 187 3.33 8.84 8.62
N ASN A 188 4.50 8.33 8.21
CA ASN A 188 5.54 7.84 9.13
C ASN A 188 4.99 6.91 10.24
N ASN A 189 4.17 5.93 9.86
CA ASN A 189 3.49 4.98 10.74
C ASN A 189 2.34 5.54 11.60
N ILE A 190 2.00 6.83 11.47
CA ILE A 190 0.82 7.43 12.11
C ILE A 190 -0.36 7.32 11.14
N LYS A 191 -1.30 6.43 11.45
CA LYS A 191 -2.49 6.19 10.61
C LYS A 191 -3.63 7.14 10.99
N LEU A 192 -4.11 7.89 10.00
CA LEU A 192 -5.38 8.61 10.03
C LEU A 192 -6.40 7.82 9.21
N SER A 193 -7.53 7.50 9.84
CA SER A 193 -8.68 6.87 9.18
C SER A 193 -9.93 7.66 9.52
N ALA A 194 -10.73 7.98 8.50
CA ALA A 194 -12.03 8.63 8.68
C ALA A 194 -13.16 7.61 8.49
N ARG A 195 -14.33 7.88 9.08
CA ARG A 195 -15.53 7.06 8.80
C ARG A 195 -15.99 7.22 7.36
N THR A 196 -15.79 8.40 6.79
CA THR A 196 -16.13 8.73 5.41
C THR A 196 -14.87 8.72 4.55
N GLU A 197 -14.29 9.89 4.30
CA GLU A 197 -13.21 10.09 3.35
C GLU A 197 -12.27 11.18 3.88
N ILE A 198 -11.00 11.08 3.54
CA ILE A 198 -9.96 12.08 3.82
C ILE A 198 -9.67 12.79 2.51
N LYS A 199 -9.95 14.09 2.41
CA LYS A 199 -9.48 14.87 1.26
C LYS A 199 -7.97 15.05 1.37
N LEU A 200 -7.27 14.84 0.26
CA LEU A 200 -5.83 15.03 0.18
C LEU A 200 -5.49 15.82 -1.08
N SER A 201 -4.61 16.81 -0.95
CA SER A 201 -4.03 17.47 -2.11
C SER A 201 -2.59 17.89 -1.88
N PHE A 202 -1.77 17.74 -2.92
CA PHE A 202 -0.43 18.31 -3.01
C PHE A 202 -0.05 18.41 -4.48
N LYS A 203 0.91 19.28 -4.78
CA LYS A 203 1.32 19.55 -6.15
C LYS A 203 2.85 19.48 -6.28
N ASP A 204 3.30 18.90 -7.39
CA ASP A 204 4.70 18.86 -7.80
C ASP A 204 5.61 18.32 -6.67
N LEU A 205 5.14 17.31 -5.93
CA LEU A 205 5.90 16.65 -4.88
C LEU A 205 7.09 15.91 -5.51
N GLU A 206 8.30 16.34 -5.18
CA GLU A 206 9.51 15.59 -5.47
C GLU A 206 9.54 14.32 -4.59
N TYR A 207 9.82 13.16 -5.19
CA TYR A 207 9.78 11.87 -4.48
C TYR A 207 10.97 11.00 -4.86
N ASN A 208 11.38 10.14 -3.93
CA ASN A 208 12.44 9.16 -4.11
C ASN A 208 11.90 7.86 -4.71
N SER A 209 10.73 7.42 -4.23
CA SER A 209 10.04 6.25 -4.74
C SER A 209 8.52 6.37 -4.65
N LEU A 210 7.83 5.78 -5.62
CA LEU A 210 6.38 5.67 -5.68
C LEU A 210 6.02 4.21 -5.97
N ASN A 211 5.29 3.57 -5.06
CA ASN A 211 4.76 2.23 -5.27
C ASN A 211 3.23 2.28 -5.28
N VAL A 212 2.63 1.81 -6.35
CA VAL A 212 1.18 1.75 -6.56
C VAL A 212 0.78 0.29 -6.72
N GLY A 213 -0.02 -0.21 -5.78
CA GLY A 213 -0.39 -1.63 -5.71
C GLY A 213 -1.45 -2.06 -6.72
N SER A 214 -2.34 -1.16 -7.11
CA SER A 214 -3.32 -1.37 -8.18
C SER A 214 -3.81 -0.02 -8.68
N ILE A 215 -3.60 0.24 -9.96
CA ILE A 215 -4.09 1.42 -10.68
C ILE A 215 -4.71 0.99 -11.99
N GLU A 216 -5.82 1.64 -12.33
CA GLU A 216 -6.43 1.56 -13.65
C GLU A 216 -6.07 2.80 -14.47
N LEU A 217 -5.45 2.60 -15.63
CA LEU A 217 -5.06 3.66 -16.55
C LEU A 217 -5.63 3.41 -17.95
N GLN A 218 -6.16 4.44 -18.58
CA GLN A 218 -6.61 4.39 -19.97
C GLN A 218 -5.62 5.15 -20.86
N ASP A 219 -5.26 4.54 -22.00
CA ASP A 219 -4.41 5.11 -23.05
C ASP A 219 -3.18 5.85 -22.51
N THR A 220 -2.27 5.07 -21.90
CA THR A 220 -1.03 5.61 -21.34
C THR A 220 0.06 5.62 -22.40
N GLU A 221 0.64 6.79 -22.63
CA GLU A 221 1.80 6.94 -23.50
C GLU A 221 3.08 7.01 -22.67
N ILE A 222 4.03 6.15 -23.03
CA ILE A 222 5.35 6.09 -22.43
C ILE A 222 6.32 6.72 -23.43
N PRO A 223 7.11 7.73 -23.01
CA PRO A 223 8.02 8.44 -23.90
C PRO A 223 9.10 7.52 -24.46
N LYS A 224 9.88 8.02 -25.43
CA LYS A 224 11.03 7.27 -25.97
C LYS A 224 12.02 6.97 -24.84
N GLY A 225 12.45 5.72 -24.76
CA GLY A 225 13.38 5.25 -23.73
C GLY A 225 13.84 3.82 -24.00
N THR A 226 14.56 3.24 -23.05
CA THR A 226 15.11 1.88 -23.14
C THR A 226 14.60 1.03 -21.98
N GLY A 227 14.50 -0.28 -22.21
CA GLY A 227 13.97 -1.19 -21.22
C GLY A 227 13.59 -2.55 -21.79
N VAL A 228 12.74 -3.29 -21.08
CA VAL A 228 12.26 -4.60 -21.50
C VAL A 228 10.75 -4.68 -21.33
N LEU A 229 10.06 -4.98 -22.42
CA LEU A 229 8.62 -5.27 -22.46
C LEU A 229 8.42 -6.78 -22.58
N SER A 230 7.61 -7.36 -21.70
CA SER A 230 7.18 -8.75 -21.76
C SER A 230 5.65 -8.83 -21.84
N LEU A 231 5.14 -9.60 -22.81
CA LEU A 231 3.71 -9.89 -22.99
C LEU A 231 3.45 -11.37 -22.75
N GLY A 232 2.97 -11.69 -21.55
CA GLY A 232 2.86 -13.05 -21.03
C GLY A 232 4.16 -13.84 -21.15
N ASN A 233 4.05 -15.12 -21.48
CA ASN A 233 5.19 -16.00 -21.72
C ASN A 233 5.58 -16.10 -23.20
N LYS A 234 4.96 -15.29 -24.08
CA LYS A 234 5.06 -15.46 -25.53
C LYS A 234 6.02 -14.49 -26.20
N LEU A 235 6.14 -13.28 -25.67
CA LEU A 235 6.94 -12.22 -26.26
C LEU A 235 7.75 -11.51 -25.18
N THR A 236 9.04 -11.35 -25.42
CA THR A 236 9.91 -10.42 -24.70
C THR A 236 10.63 -9.57 -25.73
N TYR A 237 10.56 -8.25 -25.56
CA TYR A 237 11.03 -7.25 -26.50
C TYR A 237 11.95 -6.27 -25.77
N ALA A 238 13.18 -6.13 -26.25
CA ALA A 238 14.11 -5.14 -25.74
C ALA A 238 13.83 -3.80 -26.42
N LEU A 239 13.64 -2.76 -25.62
CA LEU A 239 13.39 -1.40 -26.07
C LEU A 239 14.73 -0.63 -26.10
N ALA A 240 15.05 -0.04 -27.24
CA ALA A 240 16.20 0.79 -27.55
C ALA A 240 15.78 2.15 -28.17
N GLY A 241 15.01 2.96 -27.44
CA GLY A 241 14.62 4.32 -27.85
C GLY A 241 13.23 4.43 -28.48
N GLU A 242 12.39 3.40 -28.34
CA GLU A 242 11.02 3.38 -28.82
C GLU A 242 10.04 4.03 -27.84
N ARG A 243 8.94 4.55 -28.38
CA ARG A 243 7.77 5.02 -27.65
C ARG A 243 6.77 3.87 -27.52
N LEU A 244 6.12 3.76 -26.37
CA LEU A 244 5.06 2.79 -26.16
C LEU A 244 3.72 3.48 -25.92
N SER A 245 2.64 2.86 -26.39
CA SER A 245 1.27 3.19 -26.03
C SER A 245 0.63 1.94 -25.44
N VAL A 246 0.11 2.04 -24.22
CA VAL A 246 -0.59 0.96 -23.52
C VAL A 246 -2.08 1.28 -23.50
N PHE A 247 -2.86 0.49 -24.21
CA PHE A 247 -4.31 0.60 -24.31
C PHE A 247 -4.94 -0.19 -23.16
N TYR A 248 -5.49 0.54 -22.18
CA TYR A 248 -5.98 0.03 -20.90
C TYR A 248 -4.92 -0.76 -20.12
N PHE A 249 -4.58 -0.30 -18.93
CA PHE A 249 -3.69 -0.99 -18.00
C PHE A 249 -4.37 -1.12 -16.65
N ASN A 250 -4.32 -2.32 -16.07
CA ASN A 250 -4.71 -2.56 -14.69
C ASN A 250 -3.62 -3.38 -14.00
N GLY A 251 -2.95 -2.78 -13.02
CA GLY A 251 -1.86 -3.45 -12.34
C GLY A 251 -1.08 -2.58 -11.37
N LYS A 252 0.14 -3.03 -11.08
CA LYS A 252 1.11 -2.37 -10.21
C LYS A 252 2.02 -1.47 -11.01
N LEU A 253 2.39 -0.36 -10.40
CA LEU A 253 3.38 0.58 -10.91
C LEU A 253 4.37 0.89 -9.79
N ASP A 254 5.65 0.79 -10.09
CA ASP A 254 6.75 1.10 -9.18
C ASP A 254 7.71 2.08 -9.87
N VAL A 255 8.01 3.18 -9.21
CA VAL A 255 9.01 4.15 -9.64
C VAL A 255 10.06 4.28 -8.54
N ASN A 256 11.33 4.14 -8.90
CA ASN A 256 12.45 4.26 -7.96
C ASN A 256 13.61 5.02 -8.59
N HIS A 257 13.84 6.24 -8.11
CA HIS A 257 14.90 7.13 -8.64
C HIS A 257 16.32 6.67 -8.29
N ALA A 258 16.48 5.72 -7.35
CA ALA A 258 17.79 5.17 -6.99
C ALA A 258 18.24 4.01 -7.89
N GLN A 259 17.41 3.55 -8.83
CA GLN A 259 17.68 2.41 -9.71
C GLN A 259 17.96 2.84 -11.15
N GLU A 260 18.68 2.02 -11.93
CA GLU A 260 18.88 2.28 -13.37
C GLU A 260 17.55 2.20 -14.15
N ASN A 261 16.71 1.22 -13.81
CA ASN A 261 15.36 1.09 -14.34
C ASN A 261 14.40 1.89 -13.44
N LEU A 262 14.13 3.13 -13.84
CA LEU A 262 13.31 4.04 -13.06
C LEU A 262 11.86 3.57 -12.88
N LEU A 263 11.30 2.84 -13.84
CA LEU A 263 9.90 2.41 -13.86
C LEU A 263 9.80 0.90 -14.01
N THR A 264 8.96 0.29 -13.18
CA THR A 264 8.44 -1.06 -13.38
C THR A 264 6.91 -1.05 -13.39
N MET A 265 6.31 -1.69 -14.38
CA MET A 265 4.85 -1.90 -14.45
C MET A 265 4.58 -3.39 -14.60
N THR A 266 3.62 -3.92 -13.85
CA THR A 266 3.19 -5.32 -13.95
C THR A 266 1.68 -5.43 -13.80
N GLY A 267 0.99 -6.10 -14.71
CA GLY A 267 -0.46 -6.24 -14.64
C GLY A 267 -1.04 -6.85 -15.90
N ILE A 268 -2.25 -6.44 -16.25
CA ILE A 268 -2.91 -6.79 -17.50
C ILE A 268 -3.08 -5.55 -18.37
N ALA A 269 -2.94 -5.72 -19.69
CA ALA A 269 -3.26 -4.70 -20.68
C ALA A 269 -4.20 -5.24 -21.75
N ARG A 270 -4.99 -4.37 -22.41
CA ARG A 270 -5.81 -4.78 -23.57
C ARG A 270 -5.05 -4.69 -24.89
N GLY A 271 -4.05 -3.82 -24.94
CA GLY A 271 -3.18 -3.71 -26.11
C GLY A 271 -1.91 -2.94 -25.79
N VAL A 272 -0.87 -3.21 -26.54
CA VAL A 272 0.39 -2.47 -26.49
C VAL A 272 0.82 -2.18 -27.92
N SER A 273 1.15 -0.93 -28.20
CA SER A 273 1.79 -0.51 -29.44
C SER A 273 3.19 -0.02 -29.12
N VAL A 274 4.16 -0.45 -29.93
CA VAL A 274 5.55 0.00 -29.85
C VAL A 274 5.87 0.68 -31.17
N SER A 275 6.47 1.87 -31.09
CA SER A 275 6.84 2.67 -32.26
C SER A 275 8.24 3.24 -32.09
N GLY A 276 9.11 2.98 -33.07
CA GLY A 276 10.51 3.41 -33.06
C GLY A 276 11.16 3.27 -34.43
N GLU A 277 12.39 3.77 -34.54
CA GLU A 277 13.18 3.68 -35.78
C GLU A 277 13.84 2.31 -35.94
N GLU A 278 14.23 1.68 -34.84
CA GLU A 278 14.79 0.34 -34.78
C GLU A 278 13.74 -0.59 -34.16
N LEU A 279 13.13 -1.48 -34.96
CA LEU A 279 12.28 -2.55 -34.45
C LEU A 279 13.11 -3.84 -34.40
N LEU A 280 13.82 -4.05 -33.30
CA LEU A 280 14.65 -5.25 -33.10
C LEU A 280 13.80 -6.42 -32.59
N LEU A 281 12.95 -6.96 -33.46
CA LEU A 281 12.13 -8.13 -33.15
C LEU A 281 12.97 -9.41 -33.18
N SER A 282 13.28 -9.97 -32.01
CA SER A 282 13.85 -11.33 -31.89
C SER A 282 12.74 -12.33 -31.60
N VAL A 283 12.13 -12.90 -32.63
CA VAL A 283 11.20 -14.04 -32.49
C VAL A 283 12.04 -15.32 -32.53
N ARG A 284 12.07 -16.09 -31.44
CA ARG A 284 12.70 -17.41 -31.37
C ARG A 284 11.66 -18.50 -31.25
#